data_AF-A0AAF0TAZ5-F1
#
_entry.id   AF-A0AAF0TAZ5-F1
#
_cell.length_a   1.000
_cell.length_b   1.000
_cell.length_c   1.000
_cell.angle_alpha   90.00
_cell.angle_beta   90.00
_cell.angle_gamma   90.00
#
_symmetry.space_group_name_H-M   'P 1'
#
loop_
_entity.id
_entity.type
_entity.pdbx_description
1 polymer ?
#
loop_
_entity_poly.entity_id
_entity_poly.type
_entity_poly.pdbx_seq_one_letter_code
_entity_poly.pdbx_strand_id
1 'polypeptide(L)'
;MSWTMPAKITEAIQSWEESGKQSKNRDRRKIVPASIWCAIWKERNSRAFDSIENSMQKVKLNCLMLLCFWCNQLYSNDTISIIDVLDSI
;
A
#
# COMPACT_ATOMS: atom_id res chain seq x y z
N MET A 1 -9.67 -20.30 0.17
CA MET A 1 -10.09 -18.87 0.07
C MET A 1 -9.22 -18.20 -0.96
N SER A 2 -9.81 -17.62 -2.02
CA SER A 2 -9.09 -16.73 -2.95
C SER A 2 -9.20 -15.30 -2.45
N TRP A 3 -8.08 -14.62 -2.26
CA TRP A 3 -8.09 -13.18 -1.96
C TRP A 3 -8.78 -12.45 -3.10
N THR A 4 -9.78 -11.64 -2.76
CA THR A 4 -10.46 -10.75 -3.71
C THR A 4 -10.20 -9.33 -3.25
N MET A 5 -9.78 -8.47 -4.18
CA MET A 5 -9.61 -7.05 -3.87
C MET A 5 -10.95 -6.49 -3.36
N PRO A 6 -10.98 -5.81 -2.21
CA PRO A 6 -12.20 -5.21 -1.70
C PRO A 6 -12.82 -4.21 -2.69
N ALA A 7 -14.06 -3.76 -2.45
CA ALA A 7 -14.69 -2.74 -3.29
C ALA A 7 -14.35 -1.32 -2.80
N LYS A 8 -14.07 -1.17 -1.51
CA LYS A 8 -13.73 0.10 -0.87
C LYS A 8 -12.39 0.01 -0.15
N ILE A 9 -11.64 1.12 -0.15
CA ILE A 9 -10.39 1.22 0.61
C ILE A 9 -10.61 1.01 2.12
N THR A 10 -11.78 1.38 2.65
CA THR A 10 -12.14 1.16 4.06
C THR A 10 -12.21 -0.31 4.42
N GLU A 11 -12.70 -1.16 3.50
CA GLU A 11 -12.75 -2.62 3.69
C GLU A 11 -11.33 -3.21 3.72
N ALA A 12 -10.45 -2.72 2.84
CA ALA A 12 -9.04 -3.11 2.82
C ALA A 12 -8.31 -2.72 4.11
N ILE A 13 -8.55 -1.50 4.60
CA ILE A 13 -7.96 -1.02 5.86
C ILE A 13 -8.48 -1.81 7.06
N GLN A 14 -9.80 -2.06 7.13
CA GLN A 14 -10.41 -2.77 8.25
C GLN A 14 -9.90 -4.22 8.35
N SER A 15 -9.82 -4.95 7.23
CA SER A 15 -9.25 -6.30 7.20
C SER A 15 -7.78 -6.32 7.66
N TRP A 16 -7.02 -5.27 7.37
CA TRP A 16 -5.64 -5.12 7.80
C TRP A 16 -5.51 -4.81 9.30
N GLU A 17 -6.39 -3.97 9.84
CA GLU A 17 -6.43 -3.61 11.26
C GLU A 17 -6.83 -4.79 12.16
N GLU A 18 -7.77 -5.63 11.72
CA GLU A 18 -8.20 -6.83 12.44
C GLU A 18 -7.04 -7.80 12.69
N SER A 19 -6.06 -7.82 11.78
CA SER A 19 -4.84 -8.64 11.87
C SER A 19 -3.73 -8.00 12.74
N GLY A 20 -3.90 -6.74 13.16
CA GLY A 20 -2.83 -5.89 13.70
C GLY A 20 -3.06 -5.31 15.11
N LYS A 21 -3.94 -5.91 15.91
CA LYS A 21 -4.50 -5.36 17.18
C LYS A 21 -3.50 -4.86 18.25
N GLN A 22 -2.20 -5.18 18.14
CA GLN A 22 -1.19 -4.86 19.16
C GLN A 22 -0.19 -3.72 18.83
N SER A 23 -0.27 -3.08 17.65
CA SER A 23 0.75 -2.06 17.30
C SER A 23 0.48 -0.67 17.89
N LYS A 24 1.53 -0.04 18.44
CA LYS A 24 1.49 1.30 19.05
C LYS A 24 1.22 2.46 18.09
N ASN A 25 1.37 2.26 16.77
CA ASN A 25 1.23 3.34 15.78
C ASN A 25 0.25 2.95 14.65
N ARG A 26 -1.05 3.19 14.90
CA ARG A 26 -2.15 2.78 14.02
C ARG A 26 -2.13 3.49 12.66
N ASP A 27 -1.73 4.77 12.63
CA ASP A 27 -1.75 5.54 11.39
C ASP A 27 -0.68 5.08 10.40
N ARG A 28 0.50 4.65 10.89
CA ARG A 28 1.54 3.99 10.06
C ARG A 28 1.04 2.73 9.37
N ARG A 29 0.25 1.91 10.07
CA ARG A 29 -0.24 0.64 9.51
C ARG A 29 -1.31 0.81 8.44
N LYS A 30 -2.01 1.95 8.38
CA LYS A 30 -2.99 2.22 7.31
C LYS A 30 -2.31 2.53 5.97
N ILE A 31 -1.05 2.96 5.99
CA ILE A 31 -0.31 3.32 4.77
C ILE A 31 -0.06 2.09 3.89
N VAL A 32 0.25 0.94 4.48
CA VAL A 32 0.53 -0.31 3.74
C VAL A 32 -0.69 -0.77 2.92
N PRO A 33 -1.88 -1.04 3.52
CA PRO A 33 -3.05 -1.46 2.76
C PRO A 33 -3.52 -0.37 1.79
N ALA A 34 -3.37 0.93 2.14
CA ALA A 34 -3.68 2.02 1.22
C ALA A 34 -2.76 2.04 -0.01
N SER A 35 -1.46 1.80 0.17
CA SER A 35 -0.48 1.79 -0.92
C SER A 35 -0.72 0.61 -1.87
N ILE A 36 -1.00 -0.57 -1.32
CA ILE A 36 -1.37 -1.77 -2.09
C ILE A 36 -2.65 -1.50 -2.88
N TRP A 37 -3.68 -0.97 -2.20
CA TRP A 37 -4.96 -0.64 -2.83
C TRP A 37 -4.79 0.31 -4.02
N CYS A 38 -4.10 1.44 -3.80
CA CYS A 38 -3.87 2.46 -4.82
C CYS A 38 -3.07 1.92 -6.00
N ALA A 39 -2.04 1.10 -5.75
CA ALA A 39 -1.22 0.50 -6.81
C ALA A 39 -2.05 -0.45 -7.69
N ILE A 40 -2.86 -1.33 -7.09
CA ILE A 40 -3.69 -2.27 -7.83
C ILE A 40 -4.81 -1.53 -8.58
N TRP A 41 -5.47 -0.55 -7.93
CA TRP A 41 -6.51 0.25 -8.57
C TRP A 41 -5.97 0.98 -9.81
N LYS A 42 -4.79 1.59 -9.71
CA LYS A 42 -4.13 2.28 -10.83
C LYS A 42 -3.83 1.31 -11.98
N GLU A 43 -3.27 0.13 -11.67
CA GLU A 43 -2.98 -0.89 -12.69
C GLU A 43 -4.26 -1.38 -13.38
N ARG A 44 -5.33 -1.66 -12.63
CA ARG A 44 -6.61 -2.11 -13.18
C ARG A 44 -7.23 -1.07 -14.11
N ASN A 45 -7.18 0.21 -13.73
CA ASN A 45 -7.68 1.29 -14.55
C ASN A 45 -6.85 1.48 -15.82
N SER A 46 -5.52 1.43 -15.74
CA SER A 46 -4.69 1.53 -16.94
C SER A 46 -4.91 0.36 -17.91
N ARG A 47 -5.18 -0.85 -17.42
CA ARG A 47 -5.59 -1.97 -18.28
C ARG A 47 -6.95 -1.72 -18.94
N ALA A 48 -7.93 -1.23 -18.17
CA ALA A 48 -9.31 -1.08 -18.62
C ALA A 48 -9.53 0.13 -19.55
N PHE A 49 -8.85 1.24 -19.30
CA PHE A 49 -9.10 2.52 -19.97
C PHE A 49 -7.96 2.93 -20.91
N ASP A 50 -6.71 2.53 -20.62
CA ASP A 50 -5.53 2.94 -21.40
C ASP A 50 -4.95 1.80 -22.24
N SER A 51 -5.45 0.56 -22.10
CA SER A 51 -4.85 -0.67 -22.67
C SER A 51 -3.37 -0.87 -22.31
N ILE A 52 -2.94 -0.31 -21.17
CA ILE A 52 -1.57 -0.44 -20.66
C ILE A 52 -1.53 -1.59 -19.67
N GLU A 53 -0.71 -2.59 -19.95
CA GLU A 53 -0.42 -3.69 -19.04
C GLU A 53 1.03 -3.62 -18.55
N ASN A 54 1.21 -3.42 -17.24
CA ASN A 54 2.54 -3.42 -16.64
C ASN A 54 2.93 -4.82 -16.17
N SER A 55 4.23 -5.10 -16.18
CA SER A 55 4.77 -6.30 -15.56
C SER A 55 4.50 -6.30 -14.05
N MET A 56 4.37 -7.50 -13.46
CA MET A 56 4.16 -7.66 -12.02
C MET A 56 5.26 -6.95 -11.20
N GLN A 57 6.51 -6.96 -11.68
CA GLN A 57 7.63 -6.27 -11.06
C GLN A 57 7.41 -4.75 -11.02
N LYS A 58 6.90 -4.16 -12.11
CA LYS A 58 6.62 -2.72 -12.16
C LYS A 58 5.44 -2.35 -11.26
N VAL A 59 4.41 -3.20 -11.18
CA VAL A 59 3.29 -2.99 -10.23
C VAL A 59 3.78 -3.02 -8.79
N LYS A 60 4.64 -3.99 -8.43
CA LYS A 60 5.28 -4.07 -7.10
C LYS A 60 6.13 -2.83 -6.81
N LEU A 61 6.94 -2.39 -7.77
CA LEU A 61 7.75 -1.19 -7.62
C LEU A 61 6.89 0.07 -7.40
N ASN A 62 5.79 0.22 -8.16
CA ASN A 62 4.85 1.33 -7.97
C ASN A 62 4.23 1.32 -6.57
N CYS A 63 3.89 0.15 -6.04
CA CYS A 63 3.40 -0.01 -4.67
C CYS A 63 4.44 0.42 -3.63
N LEU A 64 5.70 0.02 -3.80
CA LEU A 64 6.79 0.41 -2.90
C LEU A 64 7.05 1.92 -2.97
N MET A 65 7.08 2.51 -4.16
CA MET A 65 7.25 3.96 -4.31
C MET A 65 6.11 4.74 -3.65
N LEU A 66 4.85 4.29 -3.78
CA LEU A 66 3.71 4.87 -3.07
C LEU A 66 3.88 4.79 -1.55
N LEU A 67 4.25 3.61 -1.04
CA LEU A 67 4.51 3.42 0.39
C LEU A 67 5.60 4.38 0.89
N CYS A 68 6.72 4.48 0.17
CA CYS A 68 7.83 5.35 0.52
C CYS A 68 7.42 6.83 0.49
N PHE A 69 6.66 7.25 -0.53
CA PHE A 69 6.15 8.60 -0.65
C PHE A 69 5.28 8.98 0.55
N TRP A 70 4.32 8.13 0.93
CA TRP A 70 3.43 8.40 2.06
C TRP A 70 4.16 8.36 3.40
N CYS A 71 5.14 7.47 3.57
CA CYS A 71 6.02 7.51 4.74
C CYS A 71 6.79 8.83 4.79
N ASN A 72 7.43 9.26 3.71
CA ASN A 72 8.24 10.48 3.70
C ASN A 72 7.41 11.77 3.86
N GLN A 73 6.21 11.84 3.27
CA GLN A 73 5.33 13.01 3.46
C GLN A 73 4.79 13.12 4.88
N LEU A 74 4.47 12.01 5.54
CA LEU A 74 3.98 12.04 6.92
C LEU A 74 5.12 12.21 7.94
N TYR A 75 6.36 11.89 7.57
CA TYR A 75 7.52 11.90 8.46
C TYR A 75 8.64 12.81 7.97
N SER A 76 8.37 13.92 7.25
CA SER A 76 9.41 14.83 6.72
C SER A 76 10.37 15.43 7.77
N ASN A 77 10.18 15.19 9.07
CA ASN A 77 11.14 15.53 10.14
C ASN A 77 12.04 14.35 10.58
N ASP A 78 11.69 13.11 10.28
CA ASP A 78 12.49 11.91 10.56
C ASP A 78 12.67 11.16 9.23
N THR A 79 13.84 11.28 8.61
CA THR A 79 14.18 10.50 7.42
C THR A 79 14.28 9.02 7.78
N ILE A 80 13.15 8.32 7.78
CA ILE A 80 13.09 6.87 8.01
C ILE A 80 13.57 6.18 6.73
N SER A 81 14.60 5.35 6.86
CA SER A 81 15.11 4.54 5.75
C SER A 81 14.02 3.58 5.25
N ILE A 82 13.91 3.44 3.93
CA ILE A 82 12.99 2.50 3.29
C ILE A 82 13.24 1.06 3.77
N ILE A 83 14.51 0.75 4.08
CA ILE A 83 14.91 -0.56 4.62
C ILE A 83 14.29 -0.78 5.99
N ASP A 84 14.33 0.21 6.88
CA ASP A 84 13.73 0.11 8.22
C ASP A 84 12.20 -0.04 8.17
N VAL A 85 11.54 0.57 7.17
CA VAL A 85 10.11 0.38 6.94
C VAL A 85 9.81 -1.04 6.47
N LEU A 86 10.65 -1.60 5.60
CA LEU A 86 10.47 -2.97 5.10
C LEU A 86 10.78 -4.02 6.17
N ASP A 87 11.78 -3.78 7.02
CA ASP A 87 12.18 -4.69 8.10
C ASP A 87 11.22 -4.67 9.31
N SER A 88 10.34 -3.66 9.39
CA SER A 88 9.37 -3.52 10.50
C SER A 88 7.96 -4.03 10.20
N ILE A 89 7.73 -4.57 8.99
CA ILE A 89 6.48 -5.22 8.57
C ILE A 89 6.56 -6.71 8.84
#